data_AF-A0A932K0A1-F1
#
_entry.id   AF-A0A932K0A1-F1
#
_cell.length_a   1.000
_cell.length_b   1.000
_cell.length_c   1.000
_cell.angle_alpha   90.00
_cell.angle_beta   90.00
_cell.angle_gamma   90.00
#
_symmetry.space_group_name_H-M   'P 1'
#
loop_
_entity.id
_entity.type
_entity.pdbx_description
1 polymer ?
#
loop_
_entity_poly.entity_id
_entity_poly.type
_entity_poly.pdbx_seq_one_letter_code
_entity_poly.pdbx_strand_id
1 'polypeptide(L)' 'MRIMDRKTIENYFEKEWASLVSPDTTNTLIEITCKAYKLNKPEIPGFVKKTEPQKPQDLGKI' A
#
# COMPACT_ATOMS: atom_id res chain seq x y z
N MET A 1 0.78 17.37 -6.28
CA MET A 1 0.26 16.09 -5.75
C MET A 1 0.81 15.94 -4.33
N ARG A 2 -0.03 16.02 -3.28
CA ARG A 2 0.45 15.81 -1.90
C ARG A 2 0.81 14.33 -1.77
N ILE A 3 2.07 14.05 -1.45
CA ILE A 3 2.53 12.70 -1.15
C ILE A 3 1.95 12.39 0.23
N MET A 4 1.01 11.45 0.31
CA MET A 4 0.50 10.97 1.59
C MET A 4 1.54 10.03 2.18
N ASP A 5 2.02 10.34 3.39
CA ASP A 5 2.98 9.53 4.13
C ASP A 5 2.36 9.01 5.43
N ARG A 6 3.04 8.05 6.07
CA ARG A 6 2.55 7.40 7.30
C ARG A 6 2.28 8.41 8.43
N LYS A 7 3.13 9.42 8.60
CA LYS A 7 2.98 10.42 9.68
C LYS A 7 1.75 11.28 9.47
N THR A 8 1.40 11.58 8.22
CA THR A 8 0.14 12.27 7.89
C THR A 8 -1.08 11.44 8.30
N ILE A 9 -1.03 10.11 8.12
CA ILE A 9 -2.10 9.19 8.52
C ILE A 9 -2.18 9.08 10.04
N GLU A 10 -1.05 8.87 10.72
CA GLU A 10 -0.96 8.80 12.18
C GLU A 10 -1.56 10.05 12.83
N ASN A 11 -1.11 11.24 12.41
CA ASN A 11 -1.62 12.50 12.94
C ASN A 11 -3.13 12.67 12.75
N TYR A 12 -3.67 12.23 11.60
CA TYR A 12 -5.11 12.30 11.35
C TYR A 12 -5.90 11.40 12.30
N PHE A 13 -5.49 10.14 12.46
CA PHE A 13 -6.19 9.19 13.32
C PHE A 13 -6.03 9.51 14.81
N GLU A 14 -4.85 9.98 15.24
CA GLU A 14 -4.65 10.43 16.62
C GLU A 14 -5.53 11.64 16.95
N LYS A 15 -5.67 12.59 16.03
CA LYS A 15 -6.45 13.80 16.27
C LYS A 15 -7.96 13.56 16.21
N GLU A 16 -8.42 12.82 15.20
CA GLU A 16 -9.85 12.73 14.89
C GLU A 16 -10.52 11.50 15.51
N TRP A 17 -9.77 10.44 15.83
CA TRP A 17 -10.32 9.15 16.26
C TRP A 17 -9.90 8.69 17.66
N ALA A 18 -8.78 9.18 18.21
CA ALA A 18 -8.26 8.65 19.49
C ALA A 18 -9.19 8.83 20.69
N SER A 19 -10.12 9.80 20.65
CA SER A 19 -11.14 10.00 21.68
C SER A 19 -12.41 9.17 21.46
N LEU A 20 -12.58 8.58 20.27
CA LEU A 20 -13.78 7.86 19.86
C LEU A 20 -13.61 6.34 19.94
N VAL A 21 -12.37 5.86 19.80
CA VAL A 21 -12.06 4.42 19.79
C VAL A 21 -10.85 4.12 20.67
N SER A 22 -10.69 2.85 21.02
CA SER A 22 -9.54 2.41 21.80
C SER A 22 -8.21 2.65 21.04
N PRO A 23 -7.09 2.80 21.75
CA PRO A 23 -5.77 2.93 21.12
C PRO A 23 -5.45 1.79 20.15
N ASP A 24 -5.83 0.55 20.47
CA ASP A 24 -5.62 -0.62 19.60
C ASP A 24 -6.43 -0.53 18.31
N THR A 25 -7.67 -0.02 18.40
CA THR A 25 -8.52 0.23 17.22
C THR A 25 -7.91 1.33 16.35
N THR A 26 -7.46 2.44 16.95
CA THR A 26 -6.77 3.53 16.23
C THR A 26 -5.54 3.02 15.48
N ASN A 27 -4.70 2.23 16.14
CA ASN A 27 -3.51 1.61 15.52
C ASN A 27 -3.89 0.68 14.37
N THR A 28 -4.95 -0.12 14.52
CA THR A 28 -5.44 -1.01 13.46
C THR A 28 -5.90 -0.21 12.23
N LEU A 29 -6.62 0.90 12.43
CA LEU A 29 -7.06 1.79 11.35
C LEU A 29 -5.89 2.45 10.61
N ILE A 30 -4.86 2.88 11.36
CA ILE A 30 -3.61 3.43 10.79
C ILE A 30 -2.94 2.37 9.90
N GLU A 31 -2.80 1.13 10.38
CA GLU A 31 -2.16 0.04 9.64
C GLU A 31 -2.93 -0.34 8.36
N ILE A 32 -4.25 -0.44 8.43
CA ILE A 32 -5.10 -0.73 7.26
C ILE A 32 -4.95 0.39 6.22
N THR A 33 -4.98 1.64 6.67
CA THR A 33 -4.85 2.80 5.79
C THR A 33 -3.46 2.82 5.14
N CYS A 34 -2.39 2.62 5.91
CA CYS A 34 -1.02 2.57 5.38
C CYS A 34 -0.81 1.42 4.37
N LYS A 35 -1.46 0.26 4.57
CA LYS A 35 -1.49 -0.83 3.59
C LYS A 35 -2.22 -0.43 2.31
N ALA A 36 -3.39 0.21 2.40
CA ALA A 36 -4.18 0.64 1.24
C ALA A 36 -3.41 1.63 0.36
N TYR A 37 -2.65 2.54 0.96
CA TYR A 37 -1.78 3.50 0.26
C TYR A 37 -0.42 2.92 -0.16
N LYS A 38 -0.15 1.63 0.09
CA LYS A 38 1.14 0.98 -0.17
C LYS A 38 2.31 1.73 0.48
N LEU A 39 2.07 2.32 1.66
CA LEU A 39 3.08 3.03 2.46
C LEU A 39 3.87 2.07 3.33
N ASN A 40 3.25 0.93 3.68
CA ASN A 40 3.91 -0.19 4.35
C ASN A 40 4.49 -1.19 3.34
N LYS A 41 4.96 -0.75 2.17
CA LYS A 41 5.56 -1.68 1.19
C LYS A 41 6.66 -2.47 1.89
N PRO A 42 6.59 -3.81 1.95
CA PRO A 42 7.81 -4.58 2.16
C PRO A 42 8.76 -4.20 1.03
N GLU A 43 10.05 -4.04 1.33
CA GLU A 43 11.09 -4.09 0.30
C GLU A 43 10.76 -5.30 -0.58
N ILE A 44 10.46 -5.05 -1.85
CA ILE A 44 10.21 -6.11 -2.80
C ILE A 44 11.55 -6.87 -2.86
N PRO A 45 11.67 -8.12 -2.38
CA PRO A 45 12.89 -8.87 -2.60
C PRO A 45 13.09 -8.91 -4.12
N GLY A 46 14.32 -8.66 -4.59
CA GLY A 46 14.68 -8.47 -6.01
C GLY A 46 14.39 -9.63 -6.97
N PHE A 47 13.51 -10.56 -6.58
CA PHE A 47 13.05 -11.73 -7.32
C PHE A 47 11.84 -11.48 -8.22
N VAL A 48 11.13 -10.35 -8.12
CA VAL A 48 10.20 -9.96 -9.19
C VAL A 48 11.01 -9.37 -10.33
N LYS A 49 11.78 -10.23 -11.02
CA LYS A 49 12.10 -10.01 -12.42
C LYS A 49 10.75 -9.84 -13.08
N LYS A 50 10.46 -8.63 -13.57
CA LYS A 50 9.44 -8.44 -14.60
C LYS A 50 9.78 -9.45 -15.68
N THR A 51 9.04 -10.55 -15.76
CA THR A 51 9.00 -11.33 -16.98
C THR A 51 8.44 -10.34 -18.00
N GLU A 52 9.30 -9.90 -18.92
CA GLU A 52 8.83 -9.21 -20.12
C GLU A 52 7.65 -10.02 -20.68
N PRO A 53 6.53 -9.37 -21.04
CA PRO A 53 5.48 -10.08 -21.75
C PRO A 53 6.11 -10.61 -23.04
N GLN A 54 6.30 -11.94 -23.11
CA GLN A 54 6.63 -12.58 -24.37
C GLN A 54 5.52 -12.20 -25.34
N LYS A 55 5.87 -11.49 -26.42
CA LYS A 55 4.96 -11.25 -27.54
C LYS A 55 4.30 -12.57 -27.89
N PRO A 56 2.96 -12.65 -28.06
CA PRO A 56 2.36 -13.83 -28.64
C PRO A 56 3.03 -14.07 -30.00
N GLN A 57 3.68 -15.23 -30.15
CA GLN A 57 4.14 -15.66 -31.46
C GLN A 57 2.89 -15.88 -32.32
N ASP A 58 2.91 -15.27 -33.50
CA ASP A 58 1.89 -15.32 -34.54
C ASP A 58 1.48 -16.79 -34.83
N LEU A 59 0.37 -17.25 -34.23
CA LEU A 59 -0.25 -18.55 -34.53
C LEU A 59 -1.16 -18.45 -35.76
N GLY A 60 -0.72 -17.74 -36.80
CA GLY A 60 -1.52 -17.36 -37.96
C GLY A 60 -0.77 -17.46 -39.28
N LYS A 61 0.06 -18.50 -39.47
CA LYS A 61 0.54 -18.92 -40.79
C LYS A 61 0.59 -20.43 -40.90
N ILE A 62 -0.57 -21.05 -41.14
CA ILE A 62 -0.69 -22.33 -41.85
C ILE A 62 -1.96 -22.25 -42.69
#